data_AF-A0A0C2VAH7-F1
#
_entry.id   AF-A0A0C2VAH7-F1
#
_cell.length_a   1.000
_cell.length_b   1.000
_cell.length_c   1.000
_cell.angle_alpha   90.00
_cell.angle_beta   90.00
_cell.angle_gamma   90.00
#
_symmetry.space_group_name_H-M   'P 1'
#
loop_
_entity.id
_entity.type
_entity.pdbx_description
1 polymer ?
#
loop_
_entity_poly.entity_id
_entity_poly.type
_entity_poly.pdbx_seq_one_letter_code
_entity_poly.pdbx_strand_id
1 'polypeptide(L)'
;MNVRMAVFYSVIALASFGLIYTLVTDPASLLRRIAIYAAIIGVIYLLYRLWSSRKPGRQDQQAFKKAVRQSKKRYGNPVSASKLKSPGKQPSKKAIPLKRSSVSRIDGPKLTVIEGKKGKKKKKISL
;
A
#
# COMPACT_ATOMS: atom_id res chain seq x y z
N MET A 1 -2.05 61.72 -9.63
CA MET A 1 -1.43 60.64 -8.83
C MET A 1 -2.37 59.45 -8.83
N ASN A 2 -1.92 58.27 -9.24
CA ASN A 2 -2.81 57.11 -9.38
C ASN A 2 -3.22 56.61 -7.98
N VAL A 3 -4.52 56.61 -7.68
CA VAL A 3 -5.06 56.21 -6.35
C VAL A 3 -4.55 54.83 -5.93
N ARG A 4 -4.44 53.89 -6.88
CA ARG A 4 -3.85 52.56 -6.63
C ARG A 4 -2.43 52.63 -6.09
N MET A 5 -1.60 53.51 -6.65
CA MET A 5 -0.22 53.69 -6.19
C MET A 5 -0.19 54.38 -4.83
N ALA A 6 -1.05 55.37 -4.59
CA ALA A 6 -1.13 56.06 -3.30
C ALA A 6 -1.52 55.10 -2.15
N VAL A 7 -2.51 54.23 -2.37
CA VAL A 7 -2.91 53.20 -1.41
C VAL A 7 -1.81 52.16 -1.21
N PHE A 8 -1.14 51.74 -2.29
CA PHE A 8 -0.05 50.77 -2.18
C PHE A 8 1.10 51.32 -1.32
N TYR A 9 1.53 52.56 -1.57
CA TYR A 9 2.59 53.20 -0.80
C TYR A 9 2.18 53.49 0.65
N SER A 10 0.92 53.85 0.92
CA SER A 10 0.47 54.06 2.29
C SER A 10 0.49 52.76 3.10
N VAL A 11 0.04 51.64 2.51
CA VAL A 11 0.08 50.32 3.14
C VAL A 11 1.52 49.90 3.44
N ILE A 12 2.44 50.09 2.49
CA ILE A 12 3.86 49.76 2.67
C ILE A 12 4.50 50.62 3.76
N ALA A 13 4.24 51.93 3.75
CA ALA A 13 4.76 52.85 4.75
C ALA A 13 4.28 52.46 6.15
N LEU A 14 2.99 52.16 6.30
CA LEU A 14 2.40 51.77 7.57
C LEU A 14 2.92 50.41 8.06
N ALA A 15 3.07 49.43 7.15
CA ALA A 15 3.63 48.13 7.47
C ALA A 15 5.10 48.23 7.93
N SER A 16 5.91 49.02 7.21
CA SER A 16 7.31 49.26 7.57
C SER A 16 7.43 49.97 8.91
N PHE A 17 6.62 51.01 9.13
CA PHE A 17 6.60 51.75 10.39
C PHE A 17 6.17 50.86 11.57
N GLY A 18 5.12 50.06 11.38
CA GLY A 18 4.67 49.09 12.37
C GLY A 18 5.77 48.08 12.72
N LEU A 19 6.49 47.56 11.72
CA LEU A 19 7.62 46.65 11.95
C LEU A 19 8.76 47.32 12.73
N ILE A 20 9.16 48.53 12.34
CA ILE A 20 10.23 49.29 13.02
C ILE A 20 9.83 49.59 14.46
N TYR A 21 8.59 50.06 14.68
CA TYR A 21 8.06 50.33 16.01
C TYR A 21 8.13 49.08 16.89
N THR A 22 7.62 47.94 16.39
CA THR A 22 7.66 46.68 17.14
C THR A 22 9.08 46.17 17.38
N LEU A 23 10.03 46.48 16.48
CA LEU A 23 11.46 46.14 16.64
C LEU A 23 12.13 46.94 17.77
N VAL A 24 11.76 48.21 17.94
CA VAL A 24 12.32 49.09 18.97
C VAL A 24 11.67 48.84 20.32
N THR A 25 10.35 48.62 20.37
CA THR A 25 9.64 48.44 21.63
C THR A 25 9.82 47.04 22.20
N ASP A 26 9.66 45.99 21.37
CA ASP A 26 9.70 44.59 21.82
C ASP A 26 10.03 43.63 20.67
N PRO A 27 11.31 43.54 20.25
CA PRO A 27 11.73 42.70 19.13
C PRO A 27 11.50 41.21 19.41
N ALA A 28 11.55 40.81 20.69
CA ALA A 28 11.29 39.44 21.12
C ALA A 28 9.83 39.01 20.86
N SER A 29 8.88 39.95 20.88
CA SER A 29 7.46 39.63 20.66
C SER A 29 7.19 39.22 19.21
N LEU A 30 7.86 39.82 18.23
CA LEU A 30 7.75 39.46 16.81
C LEU A 30 8.29 38.06 16.57
N LEU A 31 9.49 37.76 17.07
CA LEU A 31 10.09 36.43 16.98
C LEU A 31 9.20 35.37 17.64
N ARG A 32 8.63 35.67 18.81
CA ARG A 32 7.71 34.77 19.51
C ARG A 32 6.45 34.50 18.69
N ARG A 33 5.85 35.52 18.07
CA ARG A 33 4.68 35.37 17.18
C ARG A 33 5.01 34.50 15.97
N ILE A 34 6.11 34.79 15.28
CA ILE A 34 6.57 34.00 14.12
C ILE A 34 6.83 32.55 14.54
N ALA A 35 7.51 32.33 15.66
CA ALA A 35 7.80 31.00 16.18
C ALA A 35 6.51 30.23 16.52
N ILE A 36 5.51 30.88 17.11
CA ILE A 36 4.21 30.26 17.40
C ILE A 36 3.50 29.87 16.10
N TYR A 37 3.43 30.76 15.10
CA TYR A 37 2.82 30.43 13.82
C TYR A 37 3.56 29.32 13.08
N ALA A 38 4.89 29.36 13.07
CA ALA A 38 5.74 28.31 12.50
C ALA A 38 5.53 26.96 13.21
N ALA A 39 5.42 26.97 14.54
CA ALA A 39 5.12 25.79 15.33
C ALA A 39 3.74 25.22 14.98
N ILE A 40 2.70 26.05 14.86
CA ILE A 40 1.35 25.62 14.47
C ILE A 40 1.38 24.97 13.07
N ILE A 41 2.00 25.62 12.09
CA ILE A 41 2.16 25.08 10.73
C ILE A 41 2.94 23.76 10.77
N GLY A 42 4.01 23.70 11.56
CA GLY A 42 4.81 22.49 11.76
C GLY A 42 4.02 21.33 12.35
N VAL A 43 3.18 21.60 13.36
CA VAL A 43 2.27 20.61 13.96
C VAL A 43 1.27 20.11 12.91
N ILE A 44 0.60 21.00 12.20
CA ILE A 44 -0.35 20.63 11.13
C ILE A 44 0.35 19.78 10.06
N TYR A 45 1.56 20.18 9.65
CA TYR A 45 2.35 19.43 8.69
C TYR A 45 2.73 18.04 9.21
N LEU A 46 3.12 17.91 10.48
CA LEU A 46 3.43 16.62 11.09
C LEU A 46 2.20 15.72 11.17
N LEU A 47 1.04 16.24 11.54
CA LEU A 47 -0.21 15.48 11.51
C LEU A 47 -0.54 15.01 10.10
N TYR A 48 -0.46 15.92 9.11
CA TYR A 48 -0.68 15.59 7.71
C TYR A 48 0.33 14.53 7.21
N ARG A 49 1.61 14.69 7.55
CA ARG A 49 2.67 13.76 7.17
C ARG A 49 2.47 12.40 7.82
N LEU A 50 2.04 12.35 9.08
CA LEU A 50 1.81 11.12 9.82
C LEU A 50 0.60 10.37 9.27
N TRP A 51 -0.50 11.06 8.96
CA TRP A 51 -1.67 10.47 8.32
C TRP A 51 -1.41 10.07 6.87
N SER A 52 -0.72 10.90 6.09
CA SER A 52 -0.35 10.60 4.70
C SER A 52 0.66 9.45 4.60
N SER A 53 1.52 9.24 5.62
CA SER A 53 2.41 8.09 5.70
C SER A 53 1.69 6.76 5.94
N ARG A 54 0.43 6.79 6.39
CA ARG A 54 -0.45 5.62 6.48
C ARG A 54 -1.22 5.34 5.18
N LYS A 55 -0.91 6.02 4.08
CA LYS A 55 -1.52 5.72 2.77
C LYS A 55 -1.19 4.27 2.33
N PRO A 56 -2.17 3.51 1.82
CA PRO A 56 -2.08 2.07 1.57
C PRO A 56 -1.02 1.64 0.55
N GLY A 57 -0.55 2.53 -0.33
CA GLY A 57 0.43 2.18 -1.37
C GLY A 57 1.80 1.71 -0.85
N ARG A 58 2.15 1.98 0.42
CA ARG A 58 3.40 1.49 1.02
C ARG A 58 3.31 0.01 1.43
N GLN A 59 2.10 -0.51 1.67
CA GLN A 59 1.87 -1.95 1.86
C GLN A 59 1.97 -2.68 0.53
N ASP A 60 1.43 -2.14 -0.55
CA ASP A 60 1.47 -2.77 -1.87
C ASP A 60 2.91 -2.94 -2.37
N GLN A 61 3.76 -1.92 -2.20
CA GLN A 61 5.18 -2.03 -2.54
C GLN A 61 5.93 -3.04 -1.66
N GLN A 62 5.56 -3.17 -0.38
CA GLN A 62 6.16 -4.17 0.51
C GLN A 62 5.67 -5.59 0.19
N ALA A 63 4.39 -5.75 -0.14
CA ALA A 63 3.80 -7.01 -0.59
C ALA A 63 4.40 -7.46 -1.92
N PHE A 64 4.59 -6.53 -2.87
CA PHE A 64 5.28 -6.80 -4.13
C PHE A 64 6.74 -7.19 -3.90
N LYS A 65 7.50 -6.46 -3.06
CA LYS A 65 8.87 -6.85 -2.70
C LYS A 65 8.94 -8.24 -2.04
N LYS A 66 7.96 -8.58 -1.19
CA LYS A 66 7.85 -9.92 -0.59
C LYS A 66 7.53 -10.98 -1.65
N ALA A 67 6.59 -10.70 -2.55
CA ALA A 67 6.21 -11.59 -3.65
C ALA A 67 7.37 -11.84 -4.63
N VAL A 68 8.14 -10.80 -4.99
CA VAL A 68 9.34 -10.93 -5.83
C VAL A 68 10.40 -11.77 -5.15
N ARG A 69 10.65 -11.56 -3.85
CA ARG A 69 11.58 -12.41 -3.08
C ARG A 69 11.13 -13.87 -3.03
N GLN A 70 9.84 -14.11 -2.85
CA GLN A 70 9.27 -15.45 -2.85
C GLN A 70 9.35 -16.11 -4.23
N SER A 71 9.08 -15.36 -5.30
CA SER A 71 9.24 -15.82 -6.69
C SER A 71 10.70 -16.15 -7.00
N LYS A 72 11.65 -15.28 -6.65
CA LYS A 72 13.09 -15.57 -6.79
C LYS A 72 13.53 -16.80 -6.00
N LYS A 73 12.97 -17.08 -4.82
CA LYS A 73 13.27 -18.31 -4.07
C LYS A 73 12.68 -19.57 -4.71
N ARG A 74 11.53 -19.47 -5.38
CA ARG A 74 10.85 -20.61 -6.03
C ARG A 74 11.37 -20.90 -7.45
N TYR A 75 11.75 -19.87 -8.18
CA TYR A 75 12.12 -19.95 -9.60
C TYR A 75 13.56 -19.52 -9.89
N GLY A 76 14.29 -19.00 -8.89
CA GLY A 76 15.68 -18.52 -9.04
C GLY A 76 16.75 -19.56 -8.76
N ASN A 77 16.37 -20.79 -8.39
CA ASN A 77 17.23 -21.93 -8.67
C ASN A 77 16.93 -22.32 -10.12
N PRO A 78 17.84 -22.09 -11.08
CA PRO A 78 17.82 -22.87 -12.30
C PRO A 78 18.10 -24.30 -11.86
N VAL A 79 17.06 -25.05 -11.49
CA VAL A 79 17.11 -26.50 -11.53
C VAL A 79 17.33 -26.78 -13.00
N SER A 80 18.62 -26.94 -13.31
CA SER A 80 19.22 -27.35 -14.56
C SER A 80 18.19 -27.62 -15.64
N ALA A 81 18.10 -26.72 -16.61
CA ALA A 81 17.37 -26.90 -17.87
C ALA A 81 17.94 -28.04 -18.73
N SER A 82 18.52 -29.08 -18.11
CA SER A 82 19.04 -30.29 -18.73
C SER A 82 18.10 -31.49 -18.57
N LYS A 83 16.94 -31.35 -17.89
CA LYS A 83 16.00 -32.46 -17.70
C LYS A 83 14.59 -32.25 -18.26
N LEU A 84 14.45 -31.36 -19.25
CA LEU A 84 13.32 -31.40 -20.18
C LEU A 84 13.69 -32.36 -21.32
N LYS A 85 13.73 -33.66 -21.01
CA LYS A 85 13.70 -34.69 -22.05
C LYS A 85 12.30 -34.68 -22.67
N SER A 86 12.25 -34.25 -23.93
CA SER A 86 11.36 -34.61 -25.03
C SER A 86 10.10 -35.45 -24.71
N PRO A 87 8.91 -35.09 -25.23
CA PRO A 87 7.70 -35.94 -25.16
C PRO A 87 7.84 -37.07 -26.18
N GLY A 88 8.66 -38.07 -25.85
CA GLY A 88 8.99 -39.18 -26.73
C GLY A 88 8.71 -40.52 -26.08
N LYS A 89 7.57 -41.12 -26.48
CA LYS A 89 7.27 -42.56 -26.48
C LYS A 89 7.17 -43.26 -25.12
N GLN A 90 5.96 -43.71 -24.83
CA GLN A 90 5.70 -44.81 -23.90
C GLN A 90 6.38 -46.10 -24.40
N PRO A 91 7.04 -46.85 -23.51
CA PRO A 91 6.62 -48.23 -23.26
C PRO A 91 6.73 -48.59 -21.76
N SER A 92 5.66 -49.09 -21.15
CA SER A 92 5.37 -50.51 -20.95
C SER A 92 6.22 -51.22 -19.88
N LYS A 93 5.48 -51.77 -18.89
CA LYS A 93 5.71 -53.04 -18.17
C LYS A 93 6.60 -53.05 -16.90
N LYS A 94 5.87 -53.37 -15.83
CA LYS A 94 6.13 -54.37 -14.77
C LYS A 94 7.13 -54.02 -13.65
N ALA A 95 6.52 -53.78 -12.49
CA ALA A 95 6.74 -54.35 -11.15
C ALA A 95 8.17 -54.61 -10.65
N ILE A 96 8.42 -54.22 -9.39
CA ILE A 96 8.82 -55.10 -8.26
C ILE A 96 8.77 -54.28 -6.94
N PRO A 97 8.54 -54.92 -5.77
CA PRO A 97 7.59 -54.45 -4.77
C PRO A 97 8.26 -54.04 -3.45
N LEU A 98 7.67 -53.10 -2.70
CA LEU A 98 7.93 -53.02 -1.26
C LEU A 98 6.65 -52.73 -0.45
N LYS A 99 6.24 -53.79 0.23
CA LYS A 99 5.61 -53.89 1.54
C LYS A 99 4.22 -53.27 1.72
N ARG A 100 3.30 -54.21 1.94
CA ARG A 100 1.95 -54.06 2.49
C ARG A 100 1.96 -53.35 3.85
N SER A 101 0.77 -52.86 4.16
CA SER A 101 0.16 -52.69 5.49
C SER A 101 0.32 -51.28 6.07
N SER A 102 -0.72 -50.59 6.51
CA SER A 102 -2.18 -50.78 6.48
C SER A 102 -2.78 -49.51 7.11
N VAL A 103 -4.06 -49.24 6.81
CA VAL A 103 -5.00 -48.42 7.61
C VAL A 103 -5.25 -46.94 7.23
N SER A 104 -4.32 -46.12 6.69
CA SER A 104 -4.65 -44.67 6.53
C SER A 104 -5.07 -44.17 5.14
N ARG A 105 -5.23 -45.04 4.12
CA ARG A 105 -5.62 -44.61 2.75
C ARG A 105 -7.08 -44.94 2.37
N ILE A 106 -7.99 -45.00 3.35
CA ILE A 106 -9.43 -45.09 3.04
C ILE A 106 -10.00 -43.70 2.72
N ASP A 107 -9.37 -42.62 3.19
CA ASP A 107 -9.83 -41.24 2.95
C ASP A 107 -8.94 -40.49 1.95
N GLY A 108 -9.05 -40.87 0.67
CA GLY A 108 -8.67 -39.96 -0.42
C GLY A 108 -9.69 -38.81 -0.53
N PRO A 109 -9.31 -37.60 -1.00
CA PRO A 109 -10.24 -36.48 -1.12
C PRO A 109 -11.38 -36.83 -2.07
N LYS A 110 -12.56 -37.08 -1.51
CA LYS A 110 -13.77 -37.41 -2.25
C LYS A 110 -14.26 -36.14 -2.93
N LEU A 111 -13.95 -36.00 -4.22
CA LEU A 111 -14.47 -34.92 -5.05
C LEU A 111 -15.98 -35.15 -5.23
N THR A 112 -16.78 -34.57 -4.34
CA THR A 112 -18.21 -34.46 -4.57
C THR A 112 -18.45 -33.34 -5.57
N VAL A 113 -19.08 -33.68 -6.69
CA VAL A 113 -19.63 -32.69 -7.60
C VAL A 113 -20.61 -31.83 -6.81
N ILE A 114 -20.33 -30.54 -6.66
CA ILE A 114 -21.35 -29.59 -6.22
C ILE A 114 -22.31 -29.46 -7.39
N GLU A 115 -23.39 -30.23 -7.37
CA GLU A 115 -24.52 -29.98 -8.27
C GLU A 115 -25.09 -28.61 -7.91
N GLY A 116 -24.62 -27.59 -8.62
CA GLY A 116 -25.22 -26.27 -8.57
C GLY A 116 -26.68 -26.41 -8.96
N LYS A 117 -27.56 -25.74 -8.21
CA LYS A 117 -28.99 -25.62 -8.47
C LYS A 117 -29.26 -24.74 -9.72
N LYS A 118 -28.57 -25.02 -10.84
CA LYS A 118 -28.62 -24.30 -12.11
C LYS A 118 -29.92 -24.68 -12.82
N GLY A 119 -30.99 -23.93 -12.52
CA GLY A 119 -32.29 -24.06 -13.19
C GLY A 119 -33.52 -24.00 -12.29
N LYS A 120 -33.39 -24.04 -10.95
CA LYS A 120 -34.58 -23.95 -10.09
C LYS A 120 -35.02 -22.49 -9.92
N LYS A 121 -36.10 -22.09 -10.61
CA LYS A 121 -36.80 -20.81 -10.38
C LYS A 121 -37.27 -20.76 -8.92
N LYS A 122 -36.97 -19.66 -8.20
CA LYS A 122 -37.44 -19.45 -6.83
C LYS A 122 -38.97 -19.29 -6.84
N LYS A 123 -39.70 -20.08 -6.04
CA LYS A 123 -41.12 -19.79 -5.75
C LYS A 123 -41.16 -18.48 -4.98
N LYS A 124 -41.85 -17.47 -5.50
CA LYS A 124 -42.20 -16.27 -4.73
C LYS A 124 -43.21 -16.72 -3.67
N ILE A 125 -42.87 -16.55 -2.41
CA ILE A 125 -43.82 -16.70 -1.29
C ILE A 125 -44.66 -15.44 -1.32
N SER A 126 -45.96 -15.58 -1.53
CA SER A 126 -46.97 -14.55 -1.30
C SER A 126 -47.70 -14.88 -0.01
N LEU A 127 -47.49 -14.05 1.01
CA LEU A 127 -48.35 -13.89 2.18
C LEU A 127 -48.08 -12.50 2.77
#